data_AF-A0A2E4PH17-F1
#
_entry.id   AF-A0A2E4PH17-F1
#
_cell.length_a   1.000
_cell.length_b   1.000
_cell.length_c   1.000
_cell.angle_alpha   90.00
_cell.angle_beta   90.00
_cell.angle_gamma   90.00
#
_symmetry.space_group_name_H-M   'P 1'
#
loop_
_entity.id
_entity.type
_entity.pdbx_description
1 polymer ?
#
loop_
_entity_poly.entity_id
_entity_poly.type
_entity_poly.pdbx_seq_one_letter_code
_entity_poly.pdbx_strand_id
1 'polypeptide(L)'
;MFGFIFIFFIGRFFYRLAEQYHQNKWLFGILGVVMYYAGTLFAGVCIGLIMLIFDWDIDTNEGIITLIAIPFGIGACWLFHYLLEKHWKSKKVEPIENIDDIGKDIDEIGV
;
A
#
# COMPACT_ATOMS: atom_id res chain seq x y z
N MET A 1 23.51 -2.27 -3.14
CA MET A 1 23.59 -1.72 -1.77
C MET A 1 22.58 -0.60 -1.48
N PHE A 2 21.98 0.07 -2.49
CA PHE A 2 20.94 1.11 -2.29
C PHE A 2 19.56 0.61 -1.85
N GLY A 3 19.28 -0.70 -1.95
CA GLY A 3 17.97 -1.27 -1.61
C GLY A 3 17.55 -1.05 -0.16
N PHE A 4 18.49 -1.05 0.79
CA PHE A 4 18.17 -0.85 2.21
C PHE A 4 17.63 0.55 2.51
N ILE A 5 18.18 1.58 1.85
CA ILE A 5 17.69 2.96 1.99
C ILE A 5 16.25 3.03 1.47
N PHE A 6 16.00 2.41 0.32
CA PHE A 6 14.68 2.39 -0.30
C PHE A 6 13.62 1.71 0.60
N ILE A 7 13.97 0.56 1.18
CA ILE A 7 13.11 -0.17 2.11
C ILE A 7 12.81 0.65 3.37
N PHE A 8 13.82 1.37 3.90
CA PHE A 8 13.61 2.27 5.02
C PHE A 8 12.59 3.38 4.70
N PHE A 9 12.65 3.96 3.49
CA PHE A 9 11.65 4.94 3.05
C PHE A 9 10.24 4.34 2.96
N ILE A 10 10.09 3.14 2.40
CA ILE A 10 8.79 2.45 2.34
C ILE A 10 8.26 2.20 3.75
N GLY A 11 9.07 1.63 4.65
CA GLY A 11 8.66 1.38 6.02
C GLY A 11 8.22 2.66 6.73
N ARG A 12 8.97 3.76 6.56
CA ARG A 12 8.61 5.07 7.10
C ARG A 12 7.32 5.63 6.50
N PHE A 13 7.05 5.40 5.22
CA PHE A 13 5.82 5.83 4.54
C PHE A 13 4.58 5.19 5.20
N PHE A 14 4.58 3.87 5.38
CA PHE A 14 3.47 3.17 6.05
C PHE A 14 3.40 3.43 7.56
N TYR A 15 4.56 3.58 8.22
CA TYR A 15 4.62 3.91 9.64
C TYR A 15 3.87 5.22 9.95
N ARG A 16 4.09 6.27 9.14
CA ARG A 16 3.43 7.57 9.30
C ARG A 16 1.92 7.49 9.07
N LEU A 17 1.49 6.72 8.06
CA LEU A 17 0.07 6.51 7.82
C LEU A 17 -0.59 5.84 9.03
N ALA A 18 0.00 4.75 9.52
CA ALA A 18 -0.53 4.06 10.69
C ALA A 18 -0.56 4.96 11.94
N GLU A 19 0.45 5.80 12.12
CA GLU A 19 0.50 6.79 13.20
C GLU A 19 -0.65 7.80 13.13
N GLN A 20 -0.96 8.32 11.93
CA GLN A 20 -2.04 9.29 11.72
C GLN A 20 -3.44 8.72 12.01
N TYR A 21 -3.62 7.42 11.84
CA TYR A 21 -4.89 6.73 12.07
C TYR A 21 -4.90 5.94 13.39
N HIS A 22 -3.96 6.22 14.30
CA HIS A 22 -3.83 5.56 15.61
C HIS A 22 -3.78 4.02 15.54
N GLN A 23 -3.18 3.50 14.47
CA GLN A 23 -2.95 2.06 14.25
C GLN A 23 -1.55 1.64 14.72
N ASN A 24 -1.26 0.33 14.71
CA ASN A 24 0.03 -0.21 15.11
C ASN A 24 1.14 0.13 14.08
N LYS A 25 1.91 1.18 14.36
CA LYS A 25 2.93 1.76 13.48
C LYS A 25 4.02 0.78 13.05
N TRP A 26 4.46 -0.09 13.98
CA TRP A 26 5.52 -1.07 13.72
C TRP A 26 5.04 -2.17 12.79
N LEU A 27 3.82 -2.69 13.03
CA LEU A 27 3.23 -3.71 12.18
C LEU A 27 3.08 -3.21 10.75
N PHE A 28 2.49 -2.03 10.56
CA PHE A 28 2.27 -1.47 9.21
C PHE A 28 3.57 -1.03 8.53
N GLY A 29 4.57 -0.55 9.27
CA GLY A 29 5.90 -0.28 8.72
C GLY A 29 6.56 -1.52 8.11
N ILE A 30 6.54 -2.65 8.84
CA ILE A 30 7.05 -3.93 8.33
C ILE A 30 6.17 -4.45 7.18
N LEU A 31 4.84 -4.34 7.31
CA LEU A 31 3.91 -4.80 6.29
C LEU A 31 4.11 -4.08 4.96
N GLY A 32 4.43 -2.78 4.98
CA GLY A 32 4.79 -2.02 3.79
C GLY A 32 6.00 -2.59 3.05
N VAL A 33 7.04 -2.99 3.80
CA VAL A 33 8.23 -3.64 3.24
C VAL A 33 7.87 -5.01 2.63
N VAL A 34 7.07 -5.80 3.34
CA VAL A 34 6.57 -7.09 2.83
C VAL A 34 5.77 -6.88 1.54
N MET A 35 4.95 -5.84 1.48
CA MET A 35 4.13 -5.53 0.30
C MET A 35 4.97 -5.14 -0.92
N TYR A 36 6.10 -4.46 -0.73
CA TYR A 36 7.03 -4.17 -1.83
C TYR A 36 7.55 -5.45 -2.48
N TYR A 37 8.02 -6.40 -1.67
CA TYR A 37 8.51 -7.69 -2.16
C TYR A 37 7.39 -8.55 -2.75
N ALA A 38 6.20 -8.54 -2.14
CA ALA A 38 5.02 -9.21 -2.68
C ALA A 38 4.63 -8.65 -4.06
N GLY A 39 4.63 -7.33 -4.24
CA GLY A 39 4.36 -6.67 -5.52
C GLY A 39 5.40 -6.99 -6.58
N THR A 40 6.67 -7.04 -6.19
CA THR A 40 7.79 -7.39 -7.07
C THR A 40 7.67 -8.85 -7.54
N LEU A 41 7.38 -9.78 -6.62
CA LEU A 41 7.13 -11.18 -6.94
C LEU A 41 5.90 -11.35 -7.83
N PHE A 42 4.81 -10.65 -7.51
CA PHE A 42 3.59 -10.67 -8.30
C PHE A 42 3.84 -10.21 -9.75
N ALA A 43 4.64 -9.16 -9.94
CA ALA A 43 5.02 -8.70 -11.27
C ALA A 43 5.79 -9.79 -12.05
N GLY A 44 6.74 -10.46 -11.42
CA GLY A 44 7.48 -11.57 -12.03
C GLY A 44 6.56 -12.73 -12.46
N VAL A 45 5.62 -13.12 -11.59
CA VAL A 45 4.62 -14.14 -11.90
C VAL A 45 3.72 -13.72 -13.06
N CYS A 46 3.22 -12.48 -13.05
CA CYS A 46 2.39 -11.96 -14.15
C CYS A 46 3.13 -11.95 -15.48
N ILE A 47 4.40 -11.51 -15.50
CA ILE A 47 5.23 -11.50 -16.71
C ILE A 47 5.42 -12.93 -17.24
N GLY A 48 5.78 -13.87 -16.37
CA GLY A 48 5.95 -15.28 -16.77
C GLY A 48 4.67 -15.91 -17.30
N LEU A 49 3.52 -15.62 -16.70
CA LEU A 49 2.21 -16.07 -17.20
C LEU A 49 1.87 -15.48 -18.56
N ILE A 50 2.13 -14.18 -18.78
CA ILE A 50 1.90 -13.52 -20.08
C ILE A 50 2.79 -14.16 -21.15
N MET A 51 4.08 -14.37 -20.88
CA MET A 51 4.98 -15.02 -21.83
C MET A 51 4.50 -16.42 -22.21
N LEU A 52 4.04 -17.20 -21.22
CA LEU A 52 3.51 -18.55 -21.45
C LEU A 52 2.22 -18.54 -22.30
N ILE A 53 1.30 -17.60 -22.06
CA ILE A 53 0.01 -17.54 -22.77
C ILE A 53 0.16 -17.06 -24.21
N PHE A 54 1.07 -16.10 -24.45
CA PHE A 54 1.26 -15.48 -25.76
C PHE A 54 2.40 -16.09 -26.58
N ASP A 55 3.06 -17.13 -26.06
CA ASP A 55 4.23 -17.79 -26.66
C ASP A 55 5.33 -16.76 -27.04
N TRP A 56 5.53 -15.78 -26.15
CA TRP A 56 6.50 -14.71 -26.36
C TRP A 56 7.89 -15.17 -25.92
N ASP A 57 8.73 -15.45 -26.91
CA ASP A 57 10.16 -15.71 -26.74
C ASP A 57 10.94 -14.39 -26.63
N ILE A 58 10.70 -13.64 -25.55
CA ILE A 58 11.50 -12.46 -25.21
C ILE A 58 12.74 -12.96 -24.47
N ASP A 59 13.93 -12.54 -24.89
CA ASP A 59 15.16 -12.79 -24.15
C ASP A 59 15.07 -12.14 -22.76
N THR A 60 14.70 -12.95 -21.77
CA THR A 60 14.46 -12.55 -20.40
C THR A 60 15.79 -12.35 -19.69
N ASN A 61 16.50 -11.28 -20.06
CA ASN A 61 17.62 -10.84 -19.28
C ASN A 61 17.11 -10.44 -17.88
N GLU A 62 17.68 -11.06 -16.85
CA GLU A 62 17.34 -10.82 -15.44
C GLU A 62 17.34 -9.32 -15.09
N GLY A 63 18.22 -8.54 -15.72
CA GLY A 63 18.29 -7.10 -15.53
C GLY A 63 17.04 -6.35 -16.02
N ILE A 64 16.47 -6.75 -17.16
CA ILE A 64 15.25 -6.14 -17.72
C ILE A 64 14.04 -6.47 -16.85
N ILE A 65 13.92 -7.73 -16.42
CA ILE A 65 12.84 -8.15 -15.51
C ILE A 65 12.94 -7.38 -14.20
N THR A 66 14.13 -7.27 -13.62
CA THR A 66 14.33 -6.52 -12.38
C THR A 66 13.98 -5.05 -12.54
N LEU A 67 14.36 -4.44 -13.67
CA LEU A 67 14.05 -3.04 -13.96
C LEU A 67 12.55 -2.79 -14.08
N ILE A 68 11.80 -3.73 -14.67
CA ILE A 68 10.34 -3.67 -14.76
C ILE A 68 9.70 -3.95 -13.39
N ALA A 69 10.23 -4.88 -12.60
CA ALA A 69 9.63 -5.28 -11.34
C ALA A 69 9.68 -4.16 -10.27
N ILE A 70 10.67 -3.27 -10.32
CA ILE A 70 10.81 -2.14 -9.40
C ILE A 70 9.56 -1.22 -9.39
N PRO A 71 9.13 -0.61 -10.52
CA PRO A 71 7.95 0.25 -10.52
C PRO A 71 6.66 -0.50 -10.14
N PHE A 72 6.56 -1.80 -10.41
CA PHE A 72 5.42 -2.61 -9.93
C PHE A 72 5.43 -2.78 -8.41
N GLY A 73 6.59 -3.04 -7.79
CA GLY A 73 6.72 -3.07 -6.33
C GLY A 73 6.34 -1.74 -5.69
N ILE A 74 6.74 -0.62 -6.30
CA ILE A 74 6.36 0.73 -5.85
C ILE A 74 4.86 0.97 -6.02
N GLY A 75 4.31 0.60 -7.18
CA GLY A 75 2.88 0.71 -7.46
C GLY A 75 2.03 -0.10 -6.49
N ALA A 76 2.47 -1.32 -6.15
CA ALA A 76 1.81 -2.16 -5.15
C ALA A 76 1.83 -1.51 -3.75
N CYS A 77 2.96 -0.93 -3.33
CA CYS A 77 3.04 -0.16 -2.10
C CYS A 77 2.09 1.04 -2.11
N TRP A 78 2.08 1.82 -3.18
CA TRP A 78 1.22 2.99 -3.30
C TRP A 78 -0.26 2.63 -3.28
N LEU A 79 -0.65 1.59 -4.03
CA LEU A 79 -2.00 1.05 -4.05
C LEU A 79 -2.41 0.57 -2.66
N PHE A 80 -1.57 -0.20 -1.98
CA PHE A 80 -1.86 -0.72 -0.65
C PHE A 80 -1.98 0.41 0.38
N HIS A 81 -1.10 1.41 0.33
CA HIS A 81 -1.19 2.60 1.16
C HIS A 81 -2.51 3.35 0.94
N TYR A 82 -2.89 3.58 -0.33
CA TYR A 82 -4.16 4.23 -0.67
C TYR A 82 -5.38 3.46 -0.15
N LEU A 83 -5.37 2.13 -0.26
CA LEU A 83 -6.45 1.28 0.27
C LEU A 83 -6.57 1.36 1.79
N LEU A 84 -5.44 1.33 2.51
CA LEU A 84 -5.42 1.49 3.97
C LEU A 84 -5.93 2.88 4.39
N GLU A 85 -5.46 3.93 3.73
CA GLU A 85 -5.89 5.30 4.00
C GLU A 85 -7.39 5.45 3.80
N LYS A 86 -7.92 4.97 2.66
CA LYS A 86 -9.35 4.98 2.37
C LYS A 86 -10.16 4.20 3.40
N HIS A 87 -9.68 3.01 3.79
CA HIS A 87 -10.34 2.16 4.78
C HIS A 87 -10.38 2.81 6.16
N TRP A 88 -9.29 3.44 6.59
CA TRP A 88 -9.23 4.08 7.90
C TRP A 88 -9.93 5.43 7.94
N LYS A 89 -9.91 6.19 6.84
CA LYS A 89 -10.69 7.42 6.71
C LYS A 89 -12.19 7.15 6.82
N SER A 90 -12.67 6.08 6.19
CA SER A 90 -14.08 5.65 6.30
C SER A 90 -14.50 5.23 7.72
N LYS A 91 -13.55 4.91 8.61
CA LYS A 91 -13.84 4.52 10.00
C LYS A 91 -13.71 5.66 11.00
N LYS A 92 -13.09 6.78 10.60
CA LYS A 92 -13.11 8.00 11.42
C LYS A 92 -14.50 8.60 11.25
N VAL A 93 -15.38 8.36 12.23
CA VAL A 93 -16.55 9.23 12.46
C VAL A 93 -15.99 10.63 12.59
N GLU A 94 -16.47 11.57 11.77
CA GLU A 94 -16.03 12.96 11.88
C GLU A 94 -16.27 13.41 13.32
N PRO A 95 -15.27 13.98 14.02
CA PRO A 95 -15.51 14.51 15.34
C PRO A 95 -16.63 15.53 15.19
N ILE A 96 -17.67 15.40 16.01
CA ILE A 96 -18.80 16.32 16.06
C ILE A 96 -18.21 17.72 16.28
N GLU A 97 -18.11 18.52 15.21
CA GLU A 97 -17.38 19.81 15.25
C GLU A 97 -18.17 20.88 16.02
N ASN A 98 -19.48 20.69 16.21
CA ASN A 98 -20.33 21.58 16.99
C ASN A 98 -20.62 21.01 18.38
N ILE A 99 -20.32 21.79 19.41
CA ILE A 99 -20.69 21.52 20.81
C ILE A 99 -22.22 21.35 20.94
N ASP A 100 -22.99 21.97 20.04
CA ASP A 100 -24.45 21.93 20.00
C ASP A 100 -25.04 20.58 19.56
N ASP A 101 -24.22 19.67 19.03
CA ASP A 101 -24.65 18.33 18.61
C ASP A 101 -24.27 17.25 19.64
N ILE A 102 -23.66 17.64 20.77
CA ILE A 102 -23.42 16.77 21.91
C ILE A 102 -24.78 16.42 22.56
N GLY A 103 -25.21 15.16 22.38
CA GLY A 103 -26.43 14.63 22.99
C GLY A 103 -27.61 14.43 22.03
N LYS A 104 -27.44 14.71 20.73
CA LYS A 104 -28.40 14.25 19.70
C LYS A 104 -28.09 12.82 19.30
N ASP A 105 -29.13 12.01 19.14
CA ASP A 105 -28.98 10.62 18.73
C ASP A 105 -28.50 10.54 17.28
N ILE A 106 -27.72 9.51 16.96
CA ILE A 106 -27.05 9.34 15.66
C ILE A 106 -28.04 9.28 14.49
N ASP A 107 -29.29 8.93 14.79
CA ASP A 107 -30.41 8.84 13.84
C ASP A 107 -31.00 10.21 13.46
N GLU A 108 -30.78 11.27 14.26
CA GLU A 108 -31.27 12.63 13.96
C GLU A 108 -30.34 13.41 13.02
N ILE A 109 -29.11 12.92 12.82
CA ILE A 109 -28.07 13.60 12.04
C ILE A 109 -28.11 13.26 10.54
N GLY A 110 -29.03 12.37 10.12
CA GLY A 110 -29.36 12.16 8.71
C GLY A 110 -28.19 11.75 7.81
N VAL A 111 -27.32 10.84 8.26
CA VAL A 111 -26.26 10.21 7.47
C VAL A 111 -26.68 8.83 6.98
#